data_AF-A0A4P7IE79-F1
#
_entry.id   AF-A0A4P7IE79-F1
#
_cell.length_a   1.000
_cell.length_b   1.000
_cell.length_c   1.000
_cell.angle_alpha   90.00
_cell.angle_beta   90.00
_cell.angle_gamma   90.00
#
_symmetry.space_group_name_H-M   'P 1'
#
loop_
_entity.id
_entity.type
_entity.pdbx_description
1 polymer ?
#
loop_
_entity_poly.entity_id
_entity_poly.type
_entity_poly.pdbx_seq_one_letter_code
_entity_poly.pdbx_strand_id
1 'polypeptide(L)'
;MQCVESLTSMLLEVITPVVEGAEPGMPMALETMQTIFTTLRERPTDWMVLYDETVPRDSPAHQVAAVGRERMTDLGAVGVRAALRHHAGTDEVDPVDASMMNHVWQSVVTSLMTWWIEHPDQTPAELTARFERILVALTDVDASA
;
A
#
# COMPACT_ATOMS: atom_id res chain seq x y z
N MET A 1 -15.09 11.35 -10.11
CA MET A 1 -14.12 12.08 -9.30
C MET A 1 -14.68 12.14 -7.89
N GLN A 2 -14.14 11.30 -7.00
CA GLN A 2 -14.43 11.39 -5.58
C GLN A 2 -13.63 12.55 -4.96
N CYS A 3 -14.12 13.14 -3.87
CA CYS A 3 -13.33 14.06 -3.07
C CYS A 3 -12.22 13.29 -2.33
N VAL A 4 -11.09 13.93 -2.09
CA VAL A 4 -9.92 13.39 -1.35
C VAL A 4 -10.33 12.71 -0.04
N GLU A 5 -11.19 13.37 0.74
CA GLU A 5 -11.66 12.87 2.04
C GLU A 5 -12.51 11.61 1.91
N SER A 6 -13.37 11.56 0.89
CA SER A 6 -14.23 10.41 0.59
C SER A 6 -13.40 9.21 0.14
N LEU A 7 -12.41 9.43 -0.72
CA LEU A 7 -11.51 8.38 -1.18
C LEU A 7 -10.65 7.84 -0.03
N THR A 8 -10.08 8.74 0.78
CA THR A 8 -9.30 8.35 1.97
C THR A 8 -10.14 7.50 2.92
N SER A 9 -11.36 7.94 3.23
CA SER A 9 -12.22 7.24 4.19
C SER A 9 -12.61 5.86 3.67
N MET A 10 -12.94 5.76 2.38
CA MET A 10 -13.28 4.49 1.73
C MET A 10 -12.08 3.53 1.72
N LEU A 11 -10.87 3.99 1.37
CA LEU A 11 -9.67 3.15 1.40
C LEU A 11 -9.34 2.67 2.82
N LEU A 12 -9.43 3.54 3.81
CA LEU A 12 -9.20 3.16 5.21
C LEU A 12 -10.24 2.15 5.70
N GLU A 13 -11.52 2.33 5.34
CA GLU A 13 -12.61 1.42 5.72
C GLU A 13 -12.37 0.00 5.21
N VAL A 14 -11.86 -0.16 3.99
CA VAL A 14 -11.63 -1.49 3.40
C VAL A 14 -10.27 -2.09 3.75
N ILE A 15 -9.23 -1.28 3.96
CA ILE A 15 -7.87 -1.79 4.24
C ILE A 15 -7.66 -2.08 5.74
N THR A 16 -8.27 -1.31 6.64
CA THR A 16 -8.08 -1.49 8.09
C THR A 16 -8.39 -2.92 8.55
N PRO A 17 -9.53 -3.54 8.15
CA PRO A 17 -9.82 -4.92 8.54
C PRO A 17 -8.80 -5.94 8.05
N VAL A 18 -8.18 -5.69 6.88
CA VAL A 18 -7.11 -6.56 6.35
C VAL A 18 -5.87 -6.45 7.23
N VAL A 19 -5.43 -5.23 7.56
CA VAL A 19 -4.26 -5.01 8.40
C VAL A 19 -4.44 -5.56 9.82
N GLU A 20 -5.66 -5.53 10.35
CA GLU A 20 -5.98 -6.03 11.69
C GLU A 20 -6.23 -7.55 11.74
N GLY A 21 -6.67 -8.17 10.64
CA GLY A 21 -7.16 -9.55 10.62
C GLY A 21 -6.30 -10.55 9.84
N ALA A 22 -5.52 -10.10 8.87
CA ALA A 22 -4.74 -10.98 8.00
C ALA A 22 -3.49 -11.55 8.69
N GLU A 23 -3.01 -12.69 8.20
CA GLU A 23 -1.72 -13.23 8.62
C GLU A 23 -0.58 -12.26 8.23
N PRO A 24 0.27 -11.83 9.19
CA PRO A 24 1.33 -10.86 8.92
C PRO A 24 2.34 -11.33 7.86
N GLY A 25 2.97 -10.36 7.18
CA GLY A 25 3.96 -10.64 6.14
C GLY A 25 3.35 -10.67 4.75
N MET A 26 3.75 -11.67 3.94
CA MET A 26 3.34 -11.75 2.54
C MET A 26 1.82 -11.88 2.34
N PRO A 27 1.07 -12.70 3.11
CA PRO A 27 -0.38 -12.80 2.95
C PRO A 27 -1.10 -11.46 3.12
N MET A 28 -0.81 -10.72 4.20
CA MET A 28 -1.34 -9.37 4.45
C MET A 28 -1.02 -8.39 3.32
N ALA A 29 0.21 -8.42 2.78
CA ALA A 29 0.61 -7.54 1.68
C ALA A 29 -0.21 -7.83 0.40
N LEU A 30 -0.39 -9.11 0.06
CA LEU A 30 -1.18 -9.53 -1.09
C LEU A 30 -2.67 -9.20 -0.93
N GLU A 31 -3.23 -9.45 0.26
CA GLU A 31 -4.64 -9.16 0.55
C GLU A 31 -4.91 -7.65 0.54
N THR A 32 -3.96 -6.84 1.03
CA THR A 32 -4.05 -5.37 0.96
C THR A 32 -4.07 -4.89 -0.49
N MET A 33 -3.15 -5.38 -1.33
CA MET A 33 -3.14 -5.00 -2.74
C MET A 33 -4.38 -5.49 -3.50
N GLN A 34 -4.82 -6.72 -3.27
CA GLN A 34 -6.06 -7.24 -3.84
C GLN A 34 -7.26 -6.37 -3.45
N THR A 35 -7.32 -5.92 -2.21
CA THR A 35 -8.37 -5.04 -1.69
C THR A 35 -8.34 -3.68 -2.39
N ILE A 36 -7.16 -3.05 -2.52
CA ILE A 36 -7.00 -1.78 -3.23
C ILE A 36 -7.41 -1.93 -4.70
N PHE A 37 -6.89 -2.93 -5.42
CA PHE A 37 -7.22 -3.16 -6.83
C PHE A 37 -8.70 -3.45 -7.04
N THR A 38 -9.32 -4.22 -6.16
CA THR A 38 -10.76 -4.52 -6.27
C THR A 38 -11.59 -3.27 -6.05
N THR A 39 -11.25 -2.50 -5.02
CA THR A 39 -11.94 -1.26 -4.65
C THR A 39 -11.87 -0.21 -5.76
N LEU A 40 -10.72 -0.08 -6.42
CA LEU A 40 -10.48 0.92 -7.45
C LEU A 40 -10.69 0.40 -8.88
N ARG A 41 -11.18 -0.83 -9.07
CA ARG A 41 -11.31 -1.48 -10.39
C ARG A 41 -11.94 -0.59 -11.46
N GLU A 42 -13.06 0.04 -11.13
CA GLU A 42 -13.82 0.86 -12.08
C GLU A 42 -13.15 2.21 -12.36
N ARG A 43 -12.29 2.69 -11.44
CA ARG A 43 -11.65 4.01 -11.49
C ARG A 43 -10.23 3.98 -10.90
N PRO A 44 -9.25 3.30 -11.52
CA PRO A 44 -7.89 3.23 -10.98
C PRO A 44 -7.25 4.61 -10.81
N THR A 45 -7.61 5.56 -11.68
CA THR A 45 -7.14 6.95 -11.65
C THR A 45 -7.61 7.75 -10.43
N ASP A 46 -8.63 7.30 -9.69
CA ASP A 46 -9.00 7.95 -8.42
C ASP A 46 -7.82 7.91 -7.43
N TRP A 47 -6.89 6.94 -7.54
CA TRP A 47 -5.63 6.95 -6.76
C TRP A 47 -4.86 8.27 -6.85
N MET A 48 -4.85 8.91 -8.02
CA MET A 48 -4.13 10.18 -8.24
C MET A 48 -4.74 11.35 -7.45
N VAL A 49 -6.01 11.25 -7.04
CA VAL A 49 -6.62 12.26 -6.15
C VAL A 49 -5.85 12.38 -4.84
N LEU A 50 -5.23 11.29 -4.37
CA LEU A 50 -4.40 11.29 -3.17
C LEU A 50 -2.90 11.42 -3.45
N TYR A 51 -2.41 10.87 -4.56
CA TYR A 51 -0.97 10.70 -4.78
C TYR A 51 -0.39 11.49 -5.96
N ASP A 52 -1.15 12.40 -6.58
CA ASP A 52 -0.62 13.31 -7.61
C ASP A 52 0.37 14.31 -7.00
N GLU A 53 1.65 14.14 -7.33
CA GLU A 53 2.74 15.00 -6.88
C GLU A 53 2.88 16.30 -7.70
N THR A 54 2.15 16.43 -8.81
CA THR A 54 2.18 17.64 -9.65
C THR A 54 1.37 18.79 -9.06
N VAL A 55 0.52 18.51 -8.07
CA VAL A 55 -0.28 19.51 -7.36
C VAL A 55 0.64 20.44 -6.54
N PRO A 56 0.54 21.78 -6.70
CA PRO A 56 1.37 22.73 -5.96
C PRO A 56 1.26 22.52 -4.44
N ARG A 57 2.42 22.45 -3.77
CA ARG A 57 2.51 22.10 -2.34
C ARG A 57 1.82 23.10 -1.40
N ASP A 58 1.72 24.35 -1.82
CA ASP A 58 1.07 25.44 -1.10
C ASP A 58 -0.45 25.51 -1.35
N SER A 59 -1.00 24.66 -2.23
CA SER A 59 -2.43 24.65 -2.54
C SER A 59 -3.27 23.99 -1.43
N PRO A 60 -4.53 24.42 -1.22
CA PRO A 60 -5.46 23.75 -0.31
C PRO A 60 -5.67 22.27 -0.67
N ALA A 61 -5.68 21.93 -1.97
CA ALA A 61 -5.83 20.55 -2.42
C ALA A 61 -4.67 19.65 -1.94
N HIS A 62 -3.43 20.16 -2.01
CA HIS A 62 -2.27 19.44 -1.51
C HIS A 62 -2.36 19.18 0.00
N GLN A 63 -2.84 20.16 0.77
CA GLN A 63 -2.99 20.04 2.24
C GLN A 63 -4.01 18.97 2.62
N VAL A 64 -5.18 18.95 1.97
CA VAL A 64 -6.20 17.92 2.22
C VAL A 64 -5.69 16.54 1.84
N ALA A 65 -5.00 16.42 0.70
CA ALA A 65 -4.40 15.16 0.27
C ALA A 65 -3.26 14.71 1.19
N ALA A 66 -2.51 15.64 1.78
CA ALA A 66 -1.44 15.32 2.75
C ALA A 66 -2.00 14.63 4.00
N VAL A 67 -3.12 15.13 4.55
CA VAL A 67 -3.79 14.49 5.70
C VAL A 67 -4.26 13.08 5.34
N GLY A 68 -4.80 12.88 4.12
CA GLY A 68 -5.19 11.55 3.66
C GLY A 68 -4.00 10.59 3.53
N ARG A 69 -2.90 11.05 2.94
CA ARG A 69 -1.65 10.28 2.81
C ARG A 69 -1.04 9.93 4.16
N GLU A 70 -1.09 10.86 5.13
CA GLU A 70 -0.61 10.62 6.49
C GLU A 70 -1.38 9.45 7.14
N ARG A 71 -2.71 9.47 7.08
CA ARG A 71 -3.54 8.38 7.62
C ARG A 71 -3.26 7.03 6.95
N MET A 72 -3.07 7.01 5.64
CA MET A 72 -2.69 5.80 4.90
C MET A 72 -1.28 5.32 5.30
N THR A 73 -0.36 6.26 5.53
CA THR A 73 1.01 5.99 5.98
C THR A 73 1.03 5.39 7.39
N ASP A 74 0.18 5.89 8.29
CA ASP A 74 0.02 5.36 9.64
C ASP A 74 -0.53 3.94 9.63
N LEU A 75 -1.55 3.67 8.80
CA LEU A 75 -2.08 2.32 8.63
C LEU A 75 -1.02 1.35 8.06
N GLY A 76 -0.22 1.81 7.09
CA GLY A 76 0.92 1.06 6.58
C GLY A 76 1.97 0.76 7.66
N ALA A 77 2.23 1.72 8.57
CA ALA A 77 3.15 1.52 9.68
C ALA A 77 2.69 0.43 10.64
N VAL A 78 1.38 0.29 10.86
CA VAL A 78 0.80 -0.81 11.66
C VAL A 78 1.12 -2.17 11.02
N GLY A 79 0.79 -2.32 9.73
CA GLY A 79 1.02 -3.58 9.00
C GLY A 79 2.51 -3.95 8.91
N VAL A 80 3.37 -2.97 8.63
CA VAL A 80 4.82 -3.18 8.57
C VAL A 80 5.40 -3.65 9.90
N ARG A 81 4.98 -3.06 11.03
CA ARG A 81 5.43 -3.52 12.35
C ARG A 81 4.96 -4.93 12.64
N ALA A 82 3.73 -5.29 12.26
CA ALA A 82 3.23 -6.65 12.41
C ALA A 82 4.06 -7.65 11.58
N ALA A 83 4.38 -7.30 10.33
CA ALA A 83 5.22 -8.13 9.46
C ALA A 83 6.64 -8.31 10.01
N LEU A 84 7.26 -7.23 10.51
CA LEU A 84 8.61 -7.29 11.09
C LEU A 84 8.65 -8.16 12.35
N ARG A 85 7.67 -8.01 13.26
CA ARG A 85 7.55 -8.87 14.46
C ARG A 85 7.41 -10.34 14.09
N HIS A 86 6.52 -10.62 13.15
CA HIS A 86 6.27 -11.98 12.66
C HIS A 86 7.56 -12.61 12.09
N HIS A 87 8.30 -11.88 11.26
CA HIS A 87 9.54 -12.39 10.67
C HIS A 87 10.66 -12.58 11.71
N ALA A 88 10.80 -11.64 12.65
CA ALA A 88 11.83 -11.71 13.68
C ALA A 88 11.51 -12.71 14.81
N GLY A 89 10.25 -13.16 14.93
CA GLY A 89 9.79 -14.02 16.01
C GLY A 89 9.82 -13.35 17.39
N THR A 90 9.73 -12.02 17.44
CA THR A 90 9.78 -11.20 18.67
C THR A 90 8.83 -10.00 18.57
N ASP A 91 8.38 -9.51 19.73
CA ASP A 91 7.54 -8.31 19.82
C ASP A 91 8.32 -7.00 19.62
N GLU A 92 9.64 -7.05 19.81
CA GLU A 92 10.54 -5.91 19.62
C GLU A 92 10.86 -5.70 18.14
N VAL A 93 10.76 -4.45 17.68
CA VAL A 93 11.09 -4.04 16.31
C VAL A 93 11.97 -2.82 16.39
N ASP A 94 13.09 -2.83 15.67
CA ASP A 94 13.93 -1.64 15.53
C ASP A 94 13.09 -0.51 14.90
N PRO A 95 12.97 0.66 15.56
CA PRO A 95 12.20 1.78 15.03
C PRO A 95 12.71 2.30 13.68
N VAL A 96 14.01 2.17 13.40
CA VAL A 96 14.62 2.57 12.12
C VAL A 96 14.19 1.61 11.02
N ASP A 97 14.23 0.30 11.27
CA ASP A 97 13.77 -0.72 10.31
C ASP A 97 12.28 -0.56 10.02
N ALA A 98 11.46 -0.32 11.05
CA ALA A 98 10.03 -0.07 10.87
C ALA A 98 9.76 1.19 10.03
N SER A 99 10.50 2.26 10.27
CA SER A 99 10.38 3.50 9.50
C SER A 99 10.80 3.30 8.04
N MET A 100 11.94 2.65 7.81
CA MET A 100 12.46 2.38 6.48
C MET A 100 11.53 1.45 5.71
N MET A 101 11.07 0.37 6.32
CA MET A 101 10.17 -0.59 5.69
C MET A 101 8.80 0.05 5.37
N ASN A 102 8.27 0.94 6.21
CA ASN A 102 7.06 1.69 5.86
C ASN A 102 7.30 2.58 4.63
N HIS A 103 8.42 3.27 4.54
CA HIS A 103 8.76 4.08 3.37
C HIS A 103 8.86 3.25 2.08
N VAL A 104 9.52 2.08 2.15
CA VAL A 104 9.60 1.12 1.04
C VAL A 104 8.21 0.64 0.65
N TRP A 105 7.38 0.25 1.63
CA TRP A 105 6.02 -0.22 1.40
C TRP A 105 5.16 0.83 0.67
N GLN A 106 5.14 2.09 1.14
CA GLN A 106 4.40 3.15 0.46
C GLN A 106 4.87 3.32 -1.00
N SER A 107 6.18 3.24 -1.23
CA SER A 107 6.77 3.34 -2.57
C SER A 107 6.37 2.18 -3.48
N VAL A 108 6.30 0.96 -2.94
CA VAL A 108 5.82 -0.24 -3.66
C VAL A 108 4.35 -0.06 -4.07
N VAL A 109 3.47 0.31 -3.14
CA VAL A 109 2.04 0.51 -3.41
C VAL A 109 1.85 1.57 -4.50
N THR A 110 2.49 2.74 -4.36
CA THR A 110 2.41 3.80 -5.37
C THR A 110 2.92 3.34 -6.73
N SER A 111 4.05 2.64 -6.79
CA SER A 111 4.62 2.13 -8.05
C SER A 111 3.66 1.17 -8.76
N LEU A 112 3.04 0.25 -8.02
CA LEU A 112 2.07 -0.70 -8.57
C LEU A 112 0.81 0.00 -9.10
N MET A 113 0.30 0.98 -8.36
CA MET A 113 -0.89 1.74 -8.77
C MET A 113 -0.61 2.60 -10.02
N THR A 114 0.53 3.28 -10.08
CA THR A 114 0.94 4.03 -11.27
C THR A 114 1.07 3.11 -12.48
N TRP A 115 1.72 1.95 -12.33
CA TRP A 115 1.85 0.99 -13.41
C TRP A 115 0.48 0.48 -13.89
N TRP A 116 -0.44 0.17 -12.97
CA TRP A 116 -1.78 -0.29 -13.36
C TRP A 116 -2.60 0.78 -14.09
N ILE A 117 -2.50 2.06 -13.70
CA ILE A 117 -3.16 3.16 -14.41
C ILE A 117 -2.74 3.21 -15.90
N GLU A 118 -1.49 2.85 -16.21
CA GLU A 118 -0.96 2.77 -17.58
C GLU A 118 -1.33 1.47 -18.32
N HIS A 119 -1.86 0.46 -17.60
CA HIS A 119 -2.20 -0.87 -18.11
C HIS A 119 -3.64 -1.26 -17.71
N PRO A 120 -4.67 -0.57 -18.25
CA PRO A 120 -6.05 -0.68 -17.78
C PRO A 120 -6.73 -2.02 -18.12
N ASP A 121 -6.12 -2.84 -18.96
CA ASP A 121 -6.60 -4.17 -19.34
C ASP A 121 -6.44 -5.22 -18.24
N GLN A 122 -5.63 -4.93 -17.21
CA GLN A 122 -5.34 -5.86 -16.14
C GLN A 122 -6.46 -5.91 -15.09
N THR A 123 -6.93 -7.12 -14.77
CA THR A 123 -7.88 -7.33 -13.68
C THR A 123 -7.19 -7.34 -12.31
N PRO A 124 -7.91 -7.03 -11.21
CA PRO A 124 -7.36 -7.13 -9.85
C PRO A 124 -6.71 -8.47 -9.50
N ALA A 125 -7.31 -9.58 -9.93
CA ALA A 125 -6.75 -10.91 -9.66
C ALA A 125 -5.41 -11.13 -10.41
N GLU A 126 -5.31 -10.67 -11.65
CA GLU A 126 -4.07 -10.74 -12.43
C GLU A 126 -2.97 -9.87 -11.84
N LEU A 127 -3.31 -8.67 -11.35
CA LEU A 127 -2.38 -7.77 -10.69
C LEU A 127 -1.85 -8.36 -9.39
N THR A 128 -2.71 -8.92 -8.54
CA THR A 128 -2.29 -9.56 -7.29
C THR A 128 -1.39 -10.77 -7.57
N ALA A 129 -1.76 -11.63 -8.52
CA ALA A 129 -0.92 -12.78 -8.91
C ALA A 129 0.42 -12.33 -9.52
N ARG A 130 0.45 -11.17 -10.21
CA ARG A 130 1.69 -10.57 -10.72
C ARG A 130 2.54 -10.04 -9.57
N PHE A 131 1.94 -9.33 -8.62
CA PHE A 131 2.63 -8.80 -7.45
C PHE A 131 3.25 -9.92 -6.61
N GLU A 132 2.52 -11.03 -6.41
CA GLU A 132 3.04 -12.23 -5.75
C GLU A 132 4.31 -12.76 -6.41
N ARG A 133 4.30 -12.97 -7.73
CA ARG A 133 5.49 -13.42 -8.47
C ARG A 133 6.68 -12.46 -8.34
N ILE A 134 6.41 -11.15 -8.35
CA ILE A 134 7.45 -10.11 -8.19
C ILE A 134 8.03 -10.16 -6.77
N LEU A 135 7.19 -10.22 -5.74
CA LEU A 135 7.64 -10.32 -4.36
C LEU A 135 8.51 -11.55 -4.16
N VAL A 136 8.05 -12.73 -4.63
CA VAL A 136 8.85 -13.96 -4.58
C VAL A 136 10.22 -13.72 -5.22
N ALA A 137 10.27 -13.21 -6.45
CA ALA A 137 11.53 -12.95 -7.16
C ALA A 137 12.45 -11.93 -6.47
N LEU A 138 11.90 -10.93 -5.77
CA LEU A 138 12.69 -9.93 -5.03
C LEU A 138 13.22 -10.47 -3.69
N THR A 139 12.46 -11.37 -3.07
CA THR A 139 12.81 -12.01 -1.80
C THR A 139 13.54 -13.34 -1.99
N ASP A 140 13.71 -13.78 -3.24
CA ASP A 140 14.47 -14.97 -3.65
C ASP A 140 15.97 -14.70 -3.43
N VAL A 141 16.32 -14.54 -2.15
CA VAL A 141 17.68 -14.52 -1.68
C VAL A 141 18.01 -15.99 -1.46
N ASP A 142 18.82 -16.56 -2.36
CA ASP A 142 19.53 -17.80 -2.09
C ASP A 142 20.18 -17.68 -0.71
N ALA A 143 19.67 -18.42 0.28
CA ALA A 143 20.24 -18.51 1.62
C ALA A 143 21.53 -19.35 1.59
N SER A 144 22.44 -19.03 0.68
CA SER A 144 23.70 -19.69 0.41
C SER A 144 24.77 -18.66 0.03
N ALA A 145 25.11 -17.78 0.97
CA ALA A 145 26.40 -17.09 1.02
C ALA A 145 26.80 -16.83 2.49
#